data_AF-A0A818UHA4-F1
#
_entry.id   AF-A0A818UHA4-F1
#
_cell.length_a   1.000
_cell.length_b   1.000
_cell.length_c   1.000
_cell.angle_alpha   90.00
_cell.angle_beta   90.00
_cell.angle_gamma   90.00
#
_symmetry.space_group_name_H-M   'P 1'
#
loop_
_entity.id
_entity.type
_entity.pdbx_description
1 polymer ?
#
loop_
_entity_poly.entity_id
_entity_poly.type
_entity_poly.pdbx_seq_one_letter_code
_entity_poly.pdbx_strand_id
1 'polypeptide(L)'
;MVFERDTDEDARDQGYYITFNPMGIDVLKRIHGLKDLLSDPTIVSYSQCQLKRFVSHTILDHGIEALFNDGSSVKGTLLVGCDGAQSFVRAQLVPNLHREDTGVILVAGTLEPNEQCPQIRQLIQNSLVQILGDQGHA
;
A
#
# COMPACT_ATOMS: atom_id res chain seq x y z
N MET A 1 15.82 -0.65 -7.53
CA MET A 1 15.21 -1.98 -7.74
C MET A 1 13.96 -2.05 -6.88
N VAL A 2 12.86 -2.53 -7.43
CA VAL A 2 11.58 -2.69 -6.71
C VAL A 2 11.15 -4.14 -6.85
N PHE A 3 10.67 -4.72 -5.75
CA PHE A 3 10.22 -6.10 -5.70
C PHE A 3 8.81 -6.11 -5.10
N GLU A 4 7.90 -6.83 -5.75
CA GLU A 4 6.52 -7.02 -5.32
C GLU A 4 6.27 -8.51 -5.10
N ARG A 5 5.56 -8.87 -4.04
CA ARG A 5 5.31 -10.27 -3.66
C ARG A 5 4.25 -10.94 -4.54
N ASP A 6 3.41 -10.13 -5.17
CA ASP A 6 2.27 -10.59 -5.92
C ASP A 6 2.73 -11.03 -7.31
N THR A 7 2.31 -12.22 -7.74
CA THR A 7 2.84 -12.91 -8.93
C THR A 7 1.92 -12.83 -10.14
N ASP A 8 0.84 -12.06 -10.03
CA ASP A 8 -0.24 -11.95 -11.01
C ASP A 8 -0.58 -10.45 -11.19
N GLU A 9 -0.95 -10.07 -12.41
CA GLU A 9 -1.55 -8.76 -12.70
C GLU A 9 -2.93 -8.63 -12.01
N ASP A 10 -3.62 -9.76 -11.77
CA ASP A 10 -4.90 -9.88 -11.04
C ASP A 10 -4.73 -10.08 -9.53
N ALA A 11 -3.50 -9.98 -8.99
CA ALA A 11 -3.36 -9.72 -7.57
C ALA A 11 -4.22 -8.50 -7.22
N ARG A 12 -4.84 -8.47 -6.01
CA ARG A 12 -5.79 -7.39 -5.63
C ARG A 12 -5.35 -6.07 -6.27
N ASP A 13 -6.25 -5.30 -6.87
CA ASP A 13 -6.07 -3.89 -7.26
C ASP A 13 -5.79 -3.01 -6.00
N GLN A 14 -4.80 -3.41 -5.21
CA GLN A 14 -4.27 -2.86 -3.98
C GLN A 14 -2.74 -2.86 -4.02
N GLY A 15 -2.12 -3.03 -5.20
CA GLY A 15 -1.06 -2.08 -5.53
C GLY A 15 -1.73 -0.71 -5.41
N TYR A 16 -1.42 0.05 -4.35
CA TYR A 16 -2.08 1.33 -4.11
C TYR A 16 -1.75 2.28 -5.26
N TYR A 17 -2.53 2.25 -6.34
CA TYR A 17 -2.61 3.34 -7.29
C TYR A 17 -3.38 4.43 -6.57
N ILE A 18 -2.66 5.35 -5.92
CA ILE A 18 -3.27 6.61 -5.53
C ILE A 18 -3.44 7.40 -6.82
N THR A 19 -4.58 7.19 -7.48
CA THR A 19 -4.97 8.00 -8.62
C THR A 19 -5.43 9.33 -8.07
N PHE A 20 -4.65 10.37 -8.34
CA PHE A 20 -5.04 11.73 -7.99
C PHE A 20 -5.86 12.31 -9.14
N ASN A 21 -7.02 12.90 -8.81
CA ASN A 21 -7.71 13.76 -9.77
C ASN A 21 -6.85 15.00 -10.09
N PRO A 22 -7.17 15.80 -11.12
CA PRO A 22 -6.36 16.96 -11.49
C PRO A 22 -6.07 17.92 -10.33
N MET A 23 -7.06 18.11 -9.44
CA MET A 23 -6.89 18.92 -8.22
C MET A 23 -5.86 18.31 -7.26
N GLY A 24 -5.91 17.00 -7.02
CA GLY A 24 -4.96 16.27 -6.20
C GLY A 24 -3.53 16.36 -6.76
N ILE A 25 -3.36 16.21 -8.07
CA ILE A 25 -2.07 16.40 -8.75
C ILE A 25 -1.53 17.81 -8.52
N ASP A 26 -2.37 18.84 -8.62
CA ASP A 26 -1.95 20.22 -8.41
C ASP A 26 -1.60 20.55 -6.96
N VAL A 27 -2.22 19.87 -5.98
CA VAL A 27 -1.81 19.93 -4.57
C VAL A 27 -0.47 19.25 -4.36
N LEU A 28 -0.26 18.06 -4.93
CA LEU A 28 0.99 17.31 -4.82
C LEU A 28 2.20 18.07 -5.39
N LYS A 29 2.03 18.77 -6.52
CA LYS A 29 3.06 19.63 -7.11
C LYS A 29 3.53 20.76 -6.17
N ARG A 30 2.73 21.11 -5.15
CA ARG A 30 3.05 22.17 -4.17
C ARG A 30 3.77 21.61 -2.94
N ILE A 31 3.78 20.29 -2.75
CA ILE A 31 4.54 19.64 -1.67
C ILE A 31 6.02 19.61 -2.09
N HIS A 32 6.86 20.26 -1.29
CA HIS A 32 8.30 20.36 -1.56
C HIS A 32 8.93 18.96 -1.57
N GLY A 33 9.73 18.65 -2.61
CA GLY A 33 10.33 17.34 -2.84
C GLY A 33 9.49 16.36 -3.68
N LEU A 34 8.17 16.56 -3.77
CA LEU A 34 7.30 15.71 -4.59
C LEU A 34 7.19 16.21 -6.04
N LYS A 35 7.38 17.51 -6.27
CA LYS A 35 7.41 18.11 -7.61
C LYS A 35 8.54 17.54 -8.48
N ASP A 36 9.73 17.36 -7.89
CA ASP A 36 10.91 16.84 -8.58
C ASP A 36 10.75 15.35 -8.85
N LEU A 37 10.21 14.61 -7.86
CA LEU A 37 9.80 13.23 -7.99
C LEU A 37 8.85 13.10 -9.20
N LEU A 38 7.66 13.72 -9.18
CA LEU A 38 6.65 13.57 -10.24
C LEU A 38 7.11 14.03 -11.65
N SER A 39 8.21 14.77 -11.74
CA SER A 39 8.79 15.25 -13.01
C SER A 39 9.97 14.38 -13.49
N ASP A 40 10.43 13.42 -12.68
CA ASP A 40 11.60 12.60 -12.97
C ASP A 40 11.20 11.36 -13.80
N PRO A 41 11.64 11.25 -15.07
CA PRO A 41 11.34 10.10 -15.93
C PRO A 41 12.01 8.79 -15.45
N THR A 42 12.88 8.86 -14.43
CA THR A 42 13.49 7.71 -13.76
C THR A 42 12.71 7.24 -12.54
N ILE A 43 11.60 7.92 -12.17
CA ILE A 43 10.61 7.30 -11.30
C ILE A 43 10.24 5.97 -11.89
N VAL A 44 10.45 4.95 -11.05
CA VAL A 44 10.23 3.56 -11.37
C VAL A 44 8.81 3.39 -11.88
N SER A 45 8.68 3.36 -13.20
CA SER A 45 7.56 2.73 -13.88
C SER A 45 7.44 1.31 -13.34
N TYR A 46 6.22 0.86 -13.06
CA TYR A 46 5.90 -0.53 -12.69
C TYR A 46 6.62 -1.56 -13.58
N SER A 47 6.99 -1.19 -14.82
CA SER A 47 7.75 -2.02 -15.76
C SER A 47 9.15 -2.49 -15.29
N GLN A 48 9.67 -1.98 -14.17
CA GLN A 48 10.93 -2.45 -13.57
C GLN A 48 10.77 -3.18 -12.23
N CYS A 49 9.53 -3.48 -11.83
CA CYS A 49 9.24 -4.29 -10.66
C CYS A 49 9.47 -5.79 -10.96
N GLN A 50 10.14 -6.51 -10.06
CA GLN A 50 10.25 -7.97 -10.14
C GLN A 50 9.27 -8.63 -9.17
N LEU A 51 8.51 -9.61 -9.67
CA LEU A 51 7.50 -10.32 -8.89
C LEU A 51 8.13 -11.45 -8.07
N LYS A 52 8.58 -11.13 -6.86
CA LYS A 52 9.22 -12.06 -5.93
C LYS A 52 8.87 -11.71 -4.49
N ARG A 53 8.57 -12.73 -3.69
CA ARG A 53 8.29 -12.53 -2.26
C ARG A 53 9.59 -12.47 -1.48
N PHE A 54 9.82 -11.35 -0.81
CA PHE A 54 10.90 -11.20 0.16
C PHE A 54 10.74 -12.20 1.32
N VAL A 55 11.85 -12.81 1.73
CA VAL A 55 11.90 -13.80 2.82
C VAL A 55 12.73 -13.29 3.98
N SER A 56 13.98 -12.90 3.72
CA SER A 56 14.91 -12.47 4.77
C SER A 56 15.97 -11.51 4.26
N HIS A 57 16.66 -10.86 5.18
CA HIS A 57 17.85 -10.07 4.88
C HIS A 57 19.03 -10.48 5.75
N THR A 58 20.24 -10.27 5.23
CA THR A 58 21.50 -10.38 5.96
C THR A 58 22.23 -9.05 5.85
N ILE A 59 22.69 -8.51 6.99
CA ILE A 59 23.57 -7.33 7.01
C ILE A 59 24.98 -7.79 6.67
N LEU A 60 25.59 -7.13 5.68
CA LEU A 60 26.95 -7.33 5.24
C LEU A 60 27.81 -6.15 5.69
N ASP A 61 29.14 -6.28 5.60
CA ASP A 61 30.08 -5.21 5.98
C ASP A 61 29.82 -3.88 5.26
N HIS A 62 29.34 -3.93 4.00
CA HIS A 62 29.10 -2.76 3.15
C HIS A 62 27.71 -2.75 2.51
N GLY A 63 26.71 -3.33 3.17
CA GLY A 63 25.34 -3.30 2.67
C GLY A 63 24.45 -4.39 3.24
N ILE A 64 23.48 -4.80 2.44
CA ILE A 64 22.45 -5.77 2.79
C ILE A 64 22.27 -6.72 1.61
N GLU A 65 22.06 -8.00 1.91
CA GLU A 65 21.59 -9.01 0.97
C GLU A 65 20.15 -9.39 1.31
N ALA A 66 19.24 -9.24 0.33
CA ALA A 66 17.85 -9.65 0.42
C ALA A 66 17.65 -11.00 -0.27
N LEU A 67 17.02 -11.95 0.42
CA LEU A 67 16.68 -13.29 -0.08
C LEU A 67 15.19 -13.36 -0.44
N PHE A 68 14.89 -14.00 -1.56
CA PHE A 68 13.54 -14.18 -2.07
C PHE A 68 13.09 -15.65 -2.06
N ASN A 69 11.79 -15.86 -2.18
CA ASN A 69 11.15 -17.17 -2.11
C ASN A 69 11.54 -18.14 -3.23
N ASP A 70 12.04 -17.63 -4.35
CA ASP A 70 12.57 -18.43 -5.47
C ASP A 70 14.04 -18.86 -5.25
N GLY A 71 14.62 -18.53 -4.08
CA GLY A 71 16.01 -18.81 -3.74
C GLY A 71 17.02 -17.80 -4.31
N SER A 72 16.58 -16.83 -5.11
CA SER A 72 17.45 -15.75 -5.59
C SER A 72 17.75 -14.74 -4.47
N SER A 73 18.88 -14.04 -4.60
CA SER A 73 19.24 -12.93 -3.71
C SER A 73 19.70 -11.71 -4.48
N VAL A 74 19.57 -10.54 -3.84
CA VAL A 74 20.02 -9.25 -4.38
C VAL A 74 20.75 -8.47 -3.31
N LYS A 75 21.88 -7.87 -3.68
CA LYS A 75 22.69 -7.02 -2.80
C LYS A 75 22.42 -5.54 -3.07
N GLY A 76 22.41 -4.75 -2.00
CA GLY A 76 22.22 -3.31 -2.06
C GLY A 76 22.77 -2.62 -0.82
N THR A 77 22.72 -1.29 -0.79
CA THR A 77 23.21 -0.48 0.34
C THR A 77 22.12 -0.21 1.38
N LEU A 78 20.85 -0.17 0.95
CA LEU A 78 19.69 0.12 1.79
C LEU A 78 18.53 -0.80 1.41
N LEU A 79 17.84 -1.32 2.44
CA LEU A 79 16.58 -2.03 2.31
C LEU A 79 15.46 -1.15 2.90
N VAL A 80 14.42 -0.89 2.11
CA VAL A 80 13.24 -0.14 2.55
C VAL A 80 12.04 -1.07 2.53
N GLY A 81 11.43 -1.30 3.70
CA GLY A 81 10.24 -2.14 3.85
C GLY A 81 8.96 -1.39 3.49
N CYS A 82 8.54 -1.47 2.22
CA CYS A 82 7.27 -0.93 1.73
C CYS A 82 6.20 -2.03 1.53
N ASP A 83 6.33 -3.15 2.23
CA ASP A 83 5.51 -4.37 2.13
C ASP A 83 4.29 -4.38 3.09
N GLY A 84 3.93 -3.20 3.57
CA GLY A 84 2.62 -2.87 4.13
C GLY A 84 2.24 -3.52 5.47
N ALA A 85 0.92 -3.77 5.58
CA ALA A 85 0.21 -4.46 6.65
C ALA A 85 1.07 -5.49 7.34
N GLN A 86 1.38 -6.58 6.64
CA GLN A 86 2.03 -7.81 7.10
C GLN A 86 3.55 -7.84 6.84
N SER A 87 4.20 -6.68 6.88
CA SER A 87 5.63 -6.54 6.54
C SER A 87 6.55 -7.60 7.17
N PHE A 88 7.27 -8.33 6.33
CA PHE A 88 8.34 -9.28 6.69
C PHE A 88 9.61 -8.54 7.08
N VAL A 89 9.87 -7.38 6.47
CA VAL A 89 11.00 -6.51 6.84
C VAL A 89 10.83 -6.04 8.29
N ARG A 90 9.66 -5.53 8.63
CA ARG A 90 9.35 -5.06 9.99
C ARG A 90 9.43 -6.20 11.01
N ALA A 91 8.91 -7.38 10.68
CA ALA A 91 8.95 -8.54 11.57
C ALA A 91 10.38 -8.96 11.95
N GLN A 92 11.37 -8.73 11.07
CA GLN A 92 12.78 -9.06 11.34
C GLN A 92 13.51 -7.96 12.11
N LEU A 93 13.20 -6.68 11.84
CA LEU A 93 13.88 -5.55 12.49
C LEU A 93 13.36 -5.28 13.91
N VAL A 94 12.07 -5.51 14.15
CA VAL A 94 11.41 -5.26 15.44
C VAL A 94 10.51 -6.44 15.82
N PRO A 95 11.07 -7.62 16.12
CA PRO A 95 10.32 -8.87 16.29
C PRO A 95 9.29 -8.82 17.43
N ASN A 96 9.51 -7.94 18.42
CA ASN A 96 8.62 -7.76 19.56
C ASN A 96 7.50 -6.74 19.30
N LEU A 97 7.47 -6.10 18.14
CA LEU A 97 6.40 -5.19 17.77
C LEU A 97 5.21 -5.99 17.24
N HIS A 98 4.16 -6.08 18.04
CA HIS A 98 2.93 -6.75 17.67
C HIS A 98 1.89 -5.76 17.16
N ARG A 99 1.04 -6.20 16.23
CA ARG A 99 -0.16 -5.43 15.88
C ARG A 99 -1.19 -5.68 16.96
N GLU A 100 -1.79 -4.61 17.45
CA GLU A 100 -2.94 -4.70 18.33
C GLU A 100 -4.21 -4.69 17.48
N ASP A 101 -5.08 -5.64 17.75
CA ASP A 101 -6.44 -5.60 17.22
C ASP A 101 -7.19 -4.47 17.93
N THR A 102 -7.66 -3.50 17.16
CA THR A 102 -8.40 -2.35 17.69
C THR A 102 -9.86 -2.71 18.03
N GLY A 103 -10.30 -3.92 17.68
CA GLY A 103 -11.71 -4.33 17.77
C GLY A 103 -12.59 -3.70 16.70
N VAL A 104 -12.00 -3.00 15.72
CA VAL A 104 -12.72 -2.33 14.63
C VAL A 104 -12.56 -3.12 13.33
N ILE A 105 -13.68 -3.52 12.74
CA ILE A 105 -13.74 -4.13 11.41
C ILE A 105 -14.30 -3.09 10.44
N LEU A 106 -13.56 -2.77 9.37
CA LEU A 106 -14.06 -1.95 8.28
C LEU A 106 -14.72 -2.86 7.22
N VAL A 107 -16.00 -2.64 6.98
CA VAL A 107 -16.71 -3.19 5.83
C VAL A 107 -17.00 -2.03 4.89
N ALA A 108 -16.42 -2.07 3.70
CA ALA A 108 -16.64 -1.06 2.66
C ALA A 108 -17.16 -1.74 1.40
N GLY A 109 -18.05 -1.04 0.70
CA GLY A 109 -18.61 -1.48 -0.57
C GLY A 109 -19.17 -0.29 -1.33
N THR A 110 -19.23 -0.42 -2.65
CA THR A 110 -19.84 0.58 -3.53
C THR A 110 -21.22 0.10 -3.92
N LEU A 111 -22.19 0.99 -3.92
CA LEU A 111 -23.53 0.76 -4.43
C LEU A 111 -24.00 1.98 -5.19
N GLU A 112 -24.83 1.77 -6.21
CA GLU A 112 -25.59 2.86 -6.83
C GLU A 112 -26.47 3.52 -5.76
N PRO A 113 -26.37 4.85 -5.55
CA PRO A 113 -27.19 5.55 -4.57
C PRO A 113 -28.68 5.30 -4.85
N ASN A 114 -29.39 4.76 -3.87
CA ASN A 114 -30.84 4.54 -3.98
C ASN A 114 -31.53 4.84 -2.64
N GLU A 115 -32.86 4.87 -2.66
CA GLU A 115 -33.69 5.20 -1.48
C GLU A 115 -33.50 4.23 -0.30
N GLN A 116 -32.86 3.08 -0.52
CA GLN A 116 -32.63 2.06 0.49
C GLN A 116 -31.31 2.23 1.26
N CYS A 117 -30.36 3.04 0.76
CA CYS A 117 -29.07 3.26 1.42
C CYS A 117 -29.19 3.69 2.91
N PRO A 118 -30.11 4.59 3.30
CA PRO A 118 -30.27 4.98 4.70
C PRO A 118 -30.72 3.83 5.62
N GLN A 119 -31.32 2.77 5.08
CA GLN A 119 -31.81 1.62 5.85
C GLN A 119 -30.68 0.68 6.27
N ILE A 120 -29.49 0.77 5.64
CA ILE A 120 -28.29 0.02 6.05
C ILE A 120 -27.98 0.28 7.52
N ARG A 121 -28.16 1.50 8.02
CA ARG A 121 -27.98 1.85 9.44
C ARG A 121 -28.82 1.00 10.38
N GLN A 122 -30.00 0.53 9.94
CA GLN A 122 -30.87 -0.31 10.76
C GLN A 122 -30.35 -1.75 10.89
N LEU A 123 -29.53 -2.20 9.93
CA LEU A 123 -28.97 -3.56 9.90
C LEU A 123 -27.67 -3.70 10.70
N ILE A 124 -26.97 -2.59 10.97
CA ILE A 124 -25.69 -2.59 11.70
C ILE A 124 -25.75 -1.69 12.94
N GLN A 125 -26.13 -2.29 14.07
CA GLN A 125 -26.11 -1.64 15.37
C GLN A 125 -24.65 -1.38 15.79
N ASN A 126 -24.37 -0.21 16.37
CA ASN A 126 -23.03 0.21 16.84
C ASN A 126 -21.95 0.29 15.75
N SER A 127 -22.33 0.63 14.51
CA SER A 127 -21.39 0.80 13.39
C SER A 127 -21.39 2.22 12.85
N LEU A 128 -20.24 2.67 12.34
CA LEU A 128 -20.14 3.89 11.55
C LEU A 128 -20.60 3.59 10.12
N VAL A 129 -21.64 4.26 9.65
CA VAL A 129 -22.04 4.27 8.23
C VAL A 129 -21.49 5.55 7.61
N GLN A 130 -20.61 5.40 6.63
CA GLN A 130 -20.10 6.53 5.86
C GLN A 130 -20.59 6.38 4.41
N ILE A 131 -21.48 7.29 3.99
CA ILE A 131 -21.93 7.37 2.60
C ILE A 131 -21.07 8.44 1.92
N LEU A 132 -20.28 8.03 0.94
CA LEU A 132 -19.43 8.91 0.15
C LEU A 132 -20.08 9.08 -1.23
N GLY A 133 -20.81 10.18 -1.42
CA GLY A 133 -21.33 10.57 -2.73
C GLY A 133 -20.40 11.55 -3.44
N ASP A 134 -20.71 11.84 -4.71
CA ASP A 134 -19.93 12.69 -5.62
C ASP A 134 -19.67 14.11 -5.09
N GLN A 135 -20.48 14.57 -4.13
CA GLN A 135 -20.39 15.89 -3.48
C GLN A 135 -19.84 15.84 -2.04
N GLY A 136 -19.33 14.69 -1.59
CA GLY A 136 -18.86 14.49 -0.22
C GLY A 136 -19.95 14.04 0.76
N HIS A 137 -19.62 14.07 2.05
CA HIS A 137 -20.46 13.55 3.14
C HIS A 137 -21.86 14.19 3.15
N ALA A 138 -22.90 13.36 3.18
CA ALA A 138 -24.26 13.74 3.57
C ALA A 138 -24.53 13.30 5.02
#